data_AF-A0A1X7VEM9-F1
#
_entry.id   AF-A0A1X7VEM9-F1
#
_cell.length_a   1.000
_cell.length_b   1.000
_cell.length_c   1.000
_cell.angle_alpha   90.00
_cell.angle_beta   90.00
_cell.angle_gamma   90.00
#
_symmetry.space_group_name_H-M   'P 1'
#
loop_
_entity.id
_entity.type
_entity.pdbx_description
1 polymer ?
#
loop_
_entity_poly.entity_id
_entity_poly.type
_entity_poly.pdbx_seq_one_letter_code
_entity_poly.pdbx_strand_id
1 'polypeptide(L)'
;MYGGSISDRQLFIESGLLEKLEPGDSIMADKGFNIFDVLECNGVTLNIPPRKNDSQLSEKELIETRRIASLRIHIERAFKRVKDFKILDIIPINMAGLSSELFFVCAMLTNFGRPLVSDKK
;
A
#
# COMPACT_ATOMS: atom_id res chain seq x y z
N MET A 1 10.24 13.58 2.77
CA MET A 1 8.82 13.35 3.09
C MET A 1 8.03 14.61 2.79
N TYR A 2 6.80 14.48 2.26
CA TYR A 2 5.99 15.63 1.85
C TYR A 2 5.02 16.15 2.92
N GLY A 3 4.90 15.50 4.09
CA GLY A 3 4.13 16.03 5.23
C GLY A 3 2.64 16.35 4.94
N GLY A 4 2.04 15.75 3.91
CA GLY A 4 0.66 16.05 3.48
C GLY A 4 0.51 17.23 2.51
N SER A 5 1.62 17.82 2.04
CA SER A 5 1.60 18.93 1.07
C SER A 5 1.39 18.50 -0.38
N ILE A 6 1.31 17.20 -0.64
CA ILE A 6 1.18 16.59 -1.97
C ILE A 6 -0.02 15.63 -1.96
N SER A 7 -0.74 15.55 -3.07
CA SER A 7 -1.80 14.55 -3.21
C SER A 7 -1.20 13.15 -3.39
N ASP A 8 -1.90 12.11 -2.93
CA ASP A 8 -1.48 10.72 -3.12
C ASP A 8 -1.22 10.39 -4.60
N ARG A 9 -1.97 11.04 -5.51
CA ARG A 9 -1.86 10.84 -6.96
C ARG A 9 -0.56 11.41 -7.49
N GLN A 10 -0.25 12.63 -7.09
CA GLN A 10 1.01 13.26 -7.49
C GLN A 10 2.20 12.52 -6.87
N LEU A 11 2.07 12.08 -5.62
CA LEU A 11 3.09 11.25 -4.97
C LEU A 11 3.34 9.95 -5.74
N PHE A 12 2.30 9.26 -6.19
CA PHE A 12 2.44 8.04 -6.98
C PHE A 12 3.20 8.28 -8.29
N ILE A 13 2.86 9.35 -9.01
CA ILE A 13 3.54 9.72 -10.27
C ILE A 13 5.00 10.10 -10.01
N GLU A 14 5.29 10.91 -8.99
CA GLU A 14 6.66 11.34 -8.66
C GLU A 14 7.52 10.22 -8.06
N SER A 15 6.91 9.17 -7.50
CA SER A 15 7.63 8.09 -6.80
C SER A 15 8.50 7.20 -7.70
N GLY A 16 8.31 7.27 -9.02
CA GLY A 16 8.97 6.36 -9.96
C GLY A 16 8.45 4.91 -9.88
N LEU A 17 7.29 4.68 -9.25
CA LEU A 17 6.70 3.35 -9.11
C LEU A 17 6.05 2.90 -10.43
N LEU A 18 5.46 3.83 -11.19
CA LEU A 18 4.76 3.53 -12.44
C LEU A 18 5.67 2.85 -13.47
N GLU A 19 6.91 3.32 -13.56
CA GLU A 19 7.95 2.86 -14.48
C GLU A 19 8.50 1.48 -14.11
N LYS A 20 8.21 1.00 -12.89
CA LYS A 20 8.61 -0.32 -12.41
C LYS A 20 7.53 -1.38 -12.58
N LEU A 21 6.33 -0.98 -12.97
CA LEU A 21 5.21 -1.90 -13.16
C LEU A 21 5.25 -2.50 -14.56
N GLU A 22 4.89 -3.77 -14.64
CA GLU A 22 4.83 -4.52 -15.89
C GLU A 22 3.37 -4.84 -16.26
N PRO A 23 3.05 -4.99 -17.56
CA PRO A 23 1.73 -5.43 -17.98
C PRO A 23 1.33 -6.74 -17.31
N GLY A 24 0.13 -6.77 -16.72
CA GLY A 24 -0.36 -7.89 -15.92
C GLY A 24 -0.19 -7.74 -14.41
N ASP A 25 0.57 -6.75 -13.94
CA ASP A 25 0.63 -6.41 -12.53
C ASP A 25 -0.72 -5.94 -11.99
N SER A 26 -0.87 -6.04 -10.66
CA SER A 26 -2.03 -5.49 -9.98
C SER A 26 -1.67 -4.69 -8.74
N ILE A 27 -2.22 -3.49 -8.67
CA ILE A 27 -2.03 -2.56 -7.55
C ILE A 27 -3.28 -2.55 -6.69
N MET A 28 -3.12 -2.66 -5.37
CA MET A 28 -4.18 -2.38 -4.41
C MET A 28 -4.12 -0.93 -3.96
N ALA A 29 -5.27 -0.24 -4.00
CA ALA A 29 -5.40 1.15 -3.60
C ALA A 29 -6.50 1.33 -2.55
N ASP A 30 -6.31 2.29 -1.65
CA ASP A 30 -7.38 2.71 -0.73
C ASP A 30 -8.49 3.44 -1.49
N LYS A 31 -9.66 3.46 -0.86
CA LYS A 31 -10.84 4.08 -1.45
C LYS A 31 -10.63 5.58 -1.62
N GLY A 32 -10.96 6.09 -2.81
CA GLY A 32 -10.78 7.51 -3.18
C GLY A 32 -9.46 7.77 -3.89
N PHE A 33 -8.55 6.80 -3.93
CA PHE A 33 -7.32 6.89 -4.68
C PHE A 33 -7.51 6.34 -6.10
N ASN A 34 -8.05 7.17 -7.00
CA ASN A 34 -8.29 6.79 -8.39
C ASN A 34 -7.12 7.21 -9.30
N ILE A 35 -6.35 6.20 -9.73
CA ILE A 35 -5.23 6.32 -10.67
C ILE A 35 -5.40 5.40 -11.88
N PHE A 36 -6.63 4.93 -12.14
CA PHE A 36 -6.92 3.99 -13.21
C PHE A 36 -6.43 4.49 -14.58
N ASP A 37 -6.65 5.77 -14.87
CA ASP A 37 -6.26 6.42 -16.11
C ASP A 37 -4.73 6.44 -16.33
N VAL A 38 -3.95 6.43 -15.24
CA VAL A 38 -2.49 6.37 -15.30
C VAL A 38 -1.99 4.94 -15.50
N LEU A 39 -2.76 3.94 -15.04
CA LEU A 39 -2.40 2.52 -15.08
C LEU A 39 -2.85 1.81 -16.35
N GLU A 40 -3.94 2.28 -16.97
CA GLU A 40 -4.56 1.65 -18.14
C GLU A 40 -3.57 1.52 -19.31
N CYS A 41 -2.75 2.55 -19.54
CA CYS A 41 -1.72 2.56 -20.58
C CYS A 41 -0.64 1.49 -20.38
N ASN A 42 -0.42 1.03 -19.15
CA ASN A 42 0.61 0.04 -18.81
C ASN A 42 0.05 -1.38 -18.70
N GLY A 43 -1.26 -1.58 -18.93
CA GLY A 43 -1.89 -2.90 -18.77
C GLY A 43 -1.91 -3.39 -17.31
N VAL A 44 -1.93 -2.46 -16.35
CA VAL A 44 -1.91 -2.76 -14.90
C VAL A 44 -3.33 -2.66 -14.35
N THR A 45 -3.72 -3.62 -13.50
CA THR A 45 -5.07 -3.65 -12.92
C THR A 45 -5.12 -2.97 -11.54
N LEU A 46 -6.03 -2.01 -11.37
CA LEU A 46 -6.28 -1.35 -10.09
C LEU A 46 -7.36 -2.08 -9.28
N ASN A 47 -6.99 -2.59 -8.10
CA ASN A 47 -7.87 -3.26 -7.16
C ASN A 47 -8.22 -2.35 -5.98
N ILE A 48 -9.49 -1.90 -5.92
CA ILE A 48 -10.01 -1.12 -4.78
C ILE A 48 -10.94 -2.03 -3.96
N PRO A 49 -10.72 -2.22 -2.65
CA PRO A 49 -11.59 -3.02 -1.81
C PRO A 49 -13.05 -2.51 -1.84
N PRO A 50 -14.04 -3.40 -2.03
CA PRO A 50 -15.44 -2.98 -2.14
C PRO A 50 -15.98 -2.44 -0.82
N ARG A 51 -16.99 -1.56 -0.92
CA ARG A 51 -17.69 -1.00 0.25
C ARG A 51 -18.53 -2.11 0.90
N LYS A 52 -18.65 -2.11 2.23
CA LYS A 52 -19.83 -2.70 2.89
C LYS A 52 -21.06 -1.93 2.39
N ASN A 53 -21.70 -2.41 1.33
CA ASN A 53 -23.05 -1.97 0.97
C ASN A 53 -24.03 -2.97 1.61
N ASP A 54 -25.15 -2.48 2.13
CA ASP A 54 -26.22 -3.28 2.74
C ASP A 54 -27.00 -4.16 1.73
N SER A 55 -26.62 -4.14 0.44
CA SER A 55 -27.18 -5.02 -0.58
C SER A 55 -26.47 -6.38 -0.56
N GLN A 56 -27.24 -7.47 -0.52
CA GLN A 56 -26.71 -8.84 -0.58
C GLN A 56 -25.85 -9.01 -1.83
N LEU A 57 -24.54 -9.18 -1.65
CA LEU A 57 -23.59 -9.53 -2.70
C LEU A 57 -23.88 -10.96 -3.17
N SER A 58 -23.72 -11.22 -4.46
CA SER A 58 -23.79 -12.58 -4.98
C SER A 58 -22.66 -13.46 -4.41
N GLU A 59 -22.82 -14.77 -4.47
CA GLU A 59 -21.83 -15.72 -3.94
C GLU A 59 -20.43 -15.53 -4.57
N LYS A 60 -20.38 -15.20 -5.87
CA LYS A 60 -19.13 -14.91 -6.58
C LYS A 60 -18.48 -13.62 -6.10
N GLU A 61 -19.26 -12.56 -5.92
CA GLU A 61 -18.76 -11.27 -5.43
C GLU A 61 -18.30 -11.35 -3.97
N LEU A 62 -18.95 -12.18 -3.15
CA LEU A 62 -18.54 -12.46 -1.77
C LEU A 62 -17.16 -13.13 -1.71
N ILE A 63 -16.90 -14.10 -2.61
CA ILE A 63 -15.60 -14.79 -2.69
C ILE A 63 -14.50 -13.80 -3.08
N GLU A 64 -14.71 -12.99 -4.11
CA GLU A 64 -13.73 -12.00 -4.55
C GLU A 64 -13.50 -10.90 -3.51
N THR A 65 -14.57 -10.42 -2.88
CA THR A 65 -14.46 -9.46 -1.76
C THR A 65 -13.64 -10.02 -0.61
N ARG A 66 -13.88 -11.29 -0.23
CA ARG A 66 -13.10 -11.96 0.82
C ARG A 66 -11.64 -12.11 0.43
N ARG A 67 -11.36 -12.40 -0.85
CA ARG A 67 -9.99 -12.51 -1.37
C ARG A 67 -9.25 -11.18 -1.28
N ILE A 68 -9.86 -10.09 -1.76
CA ILE A 68 -9.29 -8.73 -1.71
C ILE A 68 -9.07 -8.31 -0.24
N ALA A 69 -10.05 -8.54 0.63
CA ALA A 69 -9.93 -8.24 2.05
C ALA A 69 -8.78 -9.01 2.72
N SER A 70 -8.61 -10.30 2.36
CA SER A 70 -7.49 -11.11 2.87
C SER A 70 -6.13 -10.57 2.42
N LEU A 71 -6.02 -10.10 1.17
CA LEU A 71 -4.80 -9.49 0.65
C LEU A 71 -4.48 -8.17 1.37
N ARG A 72 -5.50 -7.34 1.64
CA ARG A 72 -5.36 -6.09 2.39
C ARG A 72 -4.76 -6.30 3.78
N ILE A 73 -5.14 -7.38 4.46
CA ILE A 73 -4.59 -7.73 5.79
C ILE A 73 -3.06 -7.87 5.72
N HIS A 74 -2.50 -8.43 4.63
CA HIS A 74 -1.05 -8.57 4.49
C HIS A 74 -0.34 -7.22 4.32
N ILE A 75 -0.95 -6.29 3.58
CA ILE A 75 -0.46 -4.92 3.43
C ILE A 75 -0.48 -4.20 4.78
N GLU A 76 -1.60 -4.28 5.50
CA GLU A 76 -1.74 -3.66 6.83
C GLU A 76 -0.71 -4.23 7.83
N ARG A 77 -0.43 -5.54 7.78
CA ARG A 77 0.64 -6.17 8.58
C ARG A 77 2.02 -5.63 8.23
N ALA A 78 2.33 -5.45 6.94
CA ALA A 78 3.60 -4.88 6.50
C ALA A 78 3.77 -3.45 7.04
N PHE A 79 2.76 -2.60 6.86
CA PHE A 79 2.77 -1.23 7.40
C PHE A 79 2.90 -1.20 8.92
N LYS A 80 2.20 -2.11 9.63
CA LYS A 80 2.29 -2.20 11.09
C LYS A 80 3.73 -2.42 11.54
N ARG A 81 4.49 -3.30 10.88
CA ARG A 81 5.91 -3.55 11.23
C ARG A 81 6.76 -2.30 11.12
N VAL A 82 6.53 -1.47 10.11
CA VAL A 82 7.24 -0.19 9.98
C VAL A 82 6.83 0.77 11.10
N LYS A 83 5.55 0.81 11.44
CA LYS A 83 5.02 1.66 12.54
C LYS A 83 5.48 1.21 13.94
N ASP A 84 5.92 -0.03 14.11
CA ASP A 84 6.38 -0.52 15.41
C ASP A 84 7.76 0.08 15.81
N PHE A 85 8.48 0.72 14.88
CA PHE A 85 9.74 1.40 15.18
C PHE A 85 9.53 2.72 15.93
N LYS A 86 9.91 2.75 17.21
CA LYS A 86 9.75 3.91 18.11
C LYS A 86 10.44 5.19 17.67
N ILE A 87 11.46 5.09 16.83
CA ILE A 87 12.13 6.25 16.24
C ILE A 87 11.22 7.05 15.29
N LEU A 88 10.15 6.43 14.77
CA LEU A 88 9.19 7.09 13.89
C LEU A 88 8.00 7.70 14.66
N ASP A 89 7.81 7.38 15.95
CA ASP A 89 6.70 7.90 16.76
C ASP A 89 6.83 9.42 16.96
N ILE A 90 8.04 9.89 17.30
CA ILE A 90 8.38 11.30 17.44
C ILE A 90 9.78 11.52 16.87
N ILE A 91 9.86 12.22 15.73
CA ILE A 91 11.13 12.62 15.13
C ILE A 91 11.48 14.02 15.65
N PRO A 92 12.60 14.19 16.39
CA PRO A 92 13.05 15.50 16.84
C PRO A 92 13.27 16.47 15.67
N ILE A 93 13.03 17.77 15.88
CA ILE A 93 13.15 18.80 14.82
C ILE A 93 14.56 18.83 14.21
N ASN A 94 15.60 18.65 15.02
CA ASN A 94 16.98 18.58 14.54
C ASN A 94 17.28 17.34 13.67
N MET A 95 16.40 16.34 13.67
CA MET A 95 16.48 15.14 12.83
C MET A 95 15.39 15.12 11.74
N ALA A 96 14.53 16.14 11.65
CA ALA A 96 13.42 16.18 10.69
C ALA A 96 13.90 16.06 9.23
N GLY A 97 15.08 16.62 8.93
CA GLY A 97 15.74 16.50 7.62
C GLY A 97 16.12 15.07 7.23
N LEU A 98 16.21 14.14 8.18
CA LEU A 98 16.54 12.73 7.98
C LEU A 98 15.30 11.82 7.97
N SER A 99 14.09 12.39 8.04
CA SER A 99 12.85 11.63 8.17
C SER A 99 12.64 10.61 7.05
N SER A 100 13.04 10.94 5.81
CA SER A 100 12.90 10.04 4.66
C SER A 100 13.82 8.83 4.79
N GLU A 101 15.07 9.06 5.18
CA GLU A 101 16.11 8.04 5.37
C GLU A 101 15.78 7.14 6.55
N LEU A 102 15.30 7.72 7.66
CA LEU A 102 14.83 6.97 8.82
C LEU A 102 13.69 6.02 8.44
N PHE A 103 12.69 6.53 7.73
CA PHE A 103 11.58 5.71 7.25
C PHE A 103 12.05 4.61 6.30
N PHE A 104 12.94 4.93 5.35
CA PHE A 104 13.49 3.96 4.40
C PHE A 104 14.24 2.83 5.11
N VAL A 105 15.13 3.15 6.05
CA VAL A 105 15.89 2.15 6.81
C VAL A 105 14.95 1.29 7.65
N CYS A 106 13.96 1.88 8.33
CA CYS A 106 12.97 1.11 9.09
C CYS A 106 12.19 0.15 8.19
N ALA A 107 11.75 0.61 7.01
CA ALA A 107 11.06 -0.23 6.03
C ALA A 107 11.95 -1.40 5.55
N MET A 108 13.21 -1.12 5.22
CA MET A 108 14.17 -2.16 4.82
C MET A 108 14.40 -3.21 5.92
N LEU A 109 14.51 -2.77 7.17
CA LEU A 109 14.69 -3.69 8.30
C LEU A 109 13.51 -4.66 8.49
N THR A 110 12.29 -4.27 8.10
CA THR A 110 11.12 -5.17 8.19
C THR A 110 11.24 -6.41 7.30
N ASN A 111 12.07 -6.37 6.24
CA ASN A 111 12.29 -7.48 5.33
C ASN A 111 13.04 -8.65 6.00
N PHE A 112 13.81 -8.39 7.07
CA PHE A 112 14.51 -9.41 7.84
C PHE A 112 13.64 -10.07 8.92
N GLY A 113 12.37 -9.67 9.03
CA GLY A 113 11.41 -10.27 9.93
C GLY A 113 10.87 -11.62 9.43
N ARG A 114 9.98 -12.22 10.22
CA ARG A 114 9.25 -13.44 9.80
C ARG A 114 8.44 -13.18 8.51
N PRO A 115 8.14 -14.18 7.68
CA PRO A 115 7.26 -13.99 6.53
C PRO A 115 5.92 -13.32 6.88
N LEU A 116 5.42 -12.42 6.01
CA LEU A 116 4.14 -11.72 6.18
C LEU A 116 2.93 -12.61 5.86
N VAL A 117 3.16 -13.59 4.99
CA VAL A 117 2.22 -14.60 4.55
C VAL A 117 2.77 -15.94 5.02
N SER A 118 1.93 -16.75 5.65
CA SER A 118 2.29 -18.15 5.89
C SER A 118 2.01 -18.89 4.61
N ASP A 119 3.01 -19.61 4.08
CA ASP A 119 2.76 -20.58 3.01
C ASP A 119 1.81 -21.64 3.58
N LYS A 120 0.53 -21.56 3.20
CA LYS A 120 -0.33 -22.72 3.28
C LYS A 120 0.04 -23.59 2.08
N LYS A 121 0.80 -24.65 2.34
CA LYS A 121 0.85 -25.81 1.46
C LYS A 121 -0.54 -26.41 1.30
#